data_AF-A0A8J3Z822-F1
#
_entry.id   AF-A0A8J3Z822-F1
#
_cell.length_a   1.000
_cell.length_b   1.000
_cell.length_c   1.000
_cell.angle_alpha   90.00
_cell.angle_beta   90.00
_cell.angle_gamma   90.00
#
_symmetry.space_group_name_H-M   'P 1'
#
loop_
_entity.id
_entity.type
_entity.pdbx_description
1 polymer ?
#
loop_
_entity_poly.entity_id
_entity_poly.type
_entity_poly.pdbx_seq_one_letter_code
_entity_poly.pdbx_strand_id
1 'polypeptide(L)'
;MGDAHDVRAAYEKYLSSFTANDLAGIDSVVSYPLAHIADGRVLMFDTFPIDPAGLMAAKGWHTTVDSRYEVVAVSATKAHVVLYEGRRVRADGSLIETVSAFYAFTRTDDGWKMYAISDIVT
;
A
#
# COMPACT_ATOMS: atom_id res chain seq x y z
N MET A 1 6.39 8.15 -21.94
CA MET A 1 5.66 7.90 -20.68
C MET A 1 6.69 7.28 -19.74
N GLY A 2 7.03 7.98 -18.65
CA GLY A 2 8.23 7.70 -17.85
C GLY A 2 7.98 6.81 -16.64
N ASP A 3 9.04 6.26 -16.04
CA ASP A 3 8.98 5.28 -14.96
C ASP A 3 8.10 5.69 -13.76
N ALA A 4 7.97 7.00 -13.47
CA ALA A 4 7.09 7.50 -12.41
C ALA A 4 5.59 7.25 -12.65
N HIS A 5 5.17 7.23 -13.92
CA HIS A 5 3.79 6.87 -14.29
C HIS A 5 3.52 5.40 -13.98
N ASP A 6 4.47 4.51 -14.29
CA ASP A 6 4.28 3.07 -14.13
C ASP A 6 4.34 2.66 -12.65
N VAL A 7 5.21 3.30 -11.85
CA VAL A 7 5.20 3.16 -10.38
C VAL A 7 3.85 3.60 -9.80
N ARG A 8 3.31 4.73 -10.28
CA ARG A 8 2.00 5.22 -9.84
C ARG A 8 0.90 4.21 -10.18
N ALA A 9 0.88 3.67 -11.39
CA ALA A 9 -0.10 2.67 -11.80
C ALA A 9 -0.03 1.40 -10.93
N ALA A 10 1.17 0.94 -10.58
CA ALA A 10 1.34 -0.20 -9.67
C ALA A 10 0.81 0.11 -8.25
N TYR A 11 1.07 1.32 -7.74
CA TYR A 11 0.57 1.76 -6.44
C TYR A 11 -0.96 1.94 -6.42
N GLU A 12 -1.54 2.53 -7.46
CA GLU A 12 -3.00 2.67 -7.60
C GLU A 12 -3.70 1.32 -7.72
N LYS A 13 -3.08 0.36 -8.43
CA LYS A 13 -3.56 -1.03 -8.46
C LYS A 13 -3.57 -1.64 -7.05
N TYR A 14 -2.49 -1.49 -6.28
CA TYR A 14 -2.45 -1.91 -4.88
C TYR A 14 -3.60 -1.31 -4.07
N LEU A 15 -3.82 0.01 -4.16
CA LEU A 15 -4.92 0.68 -3.44
C LEU A 15 -6.28 0.10 -3.82
N SER A 16 -6.56 -0.06 -5.12
CA SER A 16 -7.83 -0.60 -5.60
C SER A 16 -8.06 -2.04 -5.15
N SER A 17 -7.03 -2.89 -5.20
CA SER A 17 -7.11 -4.29 -4.78
C SER A 17 -7.27 -4.40 -3.26
N PHE A 18 -6.60 -3.55 -2.49
CA PHE A 18 -6.79 -3.46 -1.04
C PHE A 18 -8.23 -3.10 -0.68
N THR A 19 -8.79 -2.06 -1.30
CA THR A 19 -10.20 -1.66 -1.09
C THR A 19 -11.19 -2.75 -1.52
N ALA A 20 -10.90 -3.47 -2.59
CA ALA A 20 -11.75 -4.55 -3.10
C ALA A 20 -11.61 -5.89 -2.36
N ASN A 21 -10.73 -5.98 -1.34
CA ASN A 21 -10.34 -7.25 -0.71
C ASN A 21 -9.83 -8.30 -1.74
N ASP A 22 -9.11 -7.84 -2.75
CA ASP A 22 -8.54 -8.66 -3.84
C ASP A 22 -7.08 -9.00 -3.54
N LEU A 23 -6.87 -10.09 -2.78
CA LEU A 23 -5.52 -10.54 -2.41
C LEU A 23 -4.67 -10.92 -3.63
N ALA A 24 -5.28 -11.50 -4.67
CA ALA A 24 -4.56 -11.84 -5.89
C ALA A 24 -4.07 -10.59 -6.65
N GLY A 25 -4.89 -9.54 -6.66
CA GLY A 25 -4.50 -8.24 -7.19
C GLY A 25 -3.36 -7.59 -6.40
N ILE A 26 -3.40 -7.67 -5.06
CA ILE A 26 -2.29 -7.24 -4.19
C ILE A 26 -1.02 -8.02 -4.51
N ASP A 27 -1.08 -9.35 -4.54
CA ASP A 27 0.07 -10.23 -4.81
C ASP A 27 0.69 -9.93 -6.18
N SER A 28 -0.11 -9.53 -7.17
CA SER A 28 0.39 -9.19 -8.50
C SER A 28 1.31 -7.96 -8.54
N VAL A 29 1.26 -7.09 -7.52
CA VAL A 29 2.06 -5.86 -7.42
C VAL A 29 3.01 -5.87 -6.22
N VAL A 30 3.13 -6.99 -5.52
CA VAL A 30 4.05 -7.18 -4.40
C VAL A 30 5.18 -8.14 -4.80
N SER A 31 6.39 -7.82 -4.38
CA SER A 31 7.55 -8.69 -4.47
C SER A 31 7.83 -9.27 -3.08
N TYR A 32 7.67 -10.58 -2.95
CA TYR A 32 7.99 -11.31 -1.73
C TYR A 32 9.46 -11.77 -1.70
N PRO A 33 10.10 -11.86 -0.52
CA PRO A 33 9.55 -11.51 0.79
C PRO A 33 9.39 -10.00 0.96
N LEU A 34 8.23 -9.59 1.51
CA LEU A 34 7.86 -8.20 1.75
C LEU A 34 8.38 -7.76 3.12
N ALA A 35 9.16 -6.67 3.15
CA ALA A 35 9.58 -6.06 4.41
C ALA A 35 8.49 -5.14 4.97
N HIS A 36 8.13 -5.30 6.24
CA HIS A 36 7.20 -4.43 6.94
C HIS A 36 7.88 -3.82 8.16
N ILE A 37 7.90 -2.50 8.22
CA ILE A 37 8.51 -1.72 9.29
C ILE A 37 7.39 -1.11 10.12
N ALA A 38 7.11 -1.72 11.27
CA ALA A 38 6.08 -1.31 12.22
C ALA A 38 6.49 -1.68 13.65
N ASP A 39 5.95 -0.97 14.65
CA ASP A 39 6.15 -1.26 16.08
C ASP A 39 7.63 -1.44 16.51
N GLY A 40 8.53 -0.64 15.94
CA GLY A 40 9.96 -0.69 16.22
C GLY A 40 10.67 -1.94 15.71
N ARG A 41 10.06 -2.68 14.77
CA ARG A 41 10.58 -3.93 14.20
C ARG A 41 10.56 -3.89 12.68
N VAL A 42 11.38 -4.76 12.09
CA VAL A 42 11.32 -5.12 10.68
C VAL A 42 10.92 -6.59 10.61
N LEU A 43 9.79 -6.87 9.99
CA LEU A 43 9.26 -8.21 9.77
C LEU A 43 9.32 -8.53 8.28
N MET A 44 9.62 -9.78 7.94
CA MET A 44 9.61 -10.27 6.57
C MET A 44 8.43 -11.21 6.39
N PHE A 45 7.64 -11.02 5.33
CA PHE A 45 6.47 -11.83 5.06
C PHE A 45 6.53 -12.43 3.65
N ASP A 46 6.15 -13.70 3.53
CA ASP A 46 5.97 -14.37 2.24
C ASP A 46 4.55 -14.23 1.67
N THR A 47 3.68 -13.53 2.41
CA THR A 47 2.32 -13.16 2.03
C THR A 47 2.02 -11.74 2.51
N PHE A 48 0.97 -11.10 2.00
CA PHE A 48 0.65 -9.74 2.41
C PHE A 48 0.21 -9.69 3.89
N PRO A 49 0.83 -8.86 4.75
CA PRO A 49 0.60 -8.91 6.19
C PRO A 49 -0.65 -8.18 6.67
N ILE A 50 -1.30 -7.40 5.82
CA ILE A 50 -2.45 -6.57 6.18
C ILE A 50 -3.71 -7.16 5.53
N ASP A 51 -4.58 -7.76 6.35
CA ASP A 51 -5.83 -8.39 5.90
C ASP A 51 -6.96 -7.36 5.72
N PRO A 52 -7.40 -7.05 4.48
CA PRO A 52 -8.48 -6.12 4.24
C PRO A 52 -9.82 -6.63 4.79
N ALA A 53 -10.13 -7.92 4.66
CA ALA A 53 -11.36 -8.52 5.21
C ALA A 53 -11.38 -8.43 6.74
N GLY A 54 -10.25 -8.66 7.39
CA GLY A 54 -10.07 -8.47 8.82
C GLY A 54 -10.35 -7.03 9.27
N LEU A 55 -9.89 -6.02 8.52
CA LEU A 55 -10.21 -4.62 8.79
C LEU A 55 -11.71 -4.31 8.63
N MET A 56 -12.34 -4.84 7.58
CA MET A 56 -13.79 -4.70 7.35
C MET A 56 -14.57 -5.29 8.54
N ALA A 57 -14.23 -6.52 8.94
CA ALA A 57 -14.92 -7.22 10.02
C ALA A 57 -14.68 -6.60 11.40
N ALA A 58 -13.45 -6.21 11.72
CA ALA A 58 -13.08 -5.76 13.06
C ALA A 58 -13.40 -4.28 13.32
N LYS A 59 -13.22 -3.41 12.31
CA LYS A 59 -13.35 -1.94 12.47
C LYS A 59 -14.57 -1.36 11.75
N GLY A 60 -15.25 -2.15 10.93
CA GLY A 60 -16.27 -1.65 10.01
C GLY A 60 -15.68 -0.79 8.91
N TRP A 61 -14.40 -1.01 8.56
CA TRP A 61 -13.75 -0.27 7.48
C TRP A 61 -14.48 -0.50 6.17
N HIS A 62 -14.86 0.59 5.50
CA HIS A 62 -15.56 0.56 4.23
C HIS A 62 -14.66 1.01 3.08
N THR A 63 -13.94 2.12 3.28
CA THR A 63 -13.02 2.66 2.29
C THR A 63 -12.02 3.63 2.93
N THR A 64 -11.08 4.13 2.12
CA THR A 64 -10.14 5.18 2.49
C THR A 64 -10.39 6.41 1.62
N VAL A 65 -10.64 7.56 2.25
CA VAL A 65 -10.90 8.84 1.56
C VAL A 65 -9.76 9.82 1.80
N ASP A 66 -9.77 10.93 1.08
CA ASP A 66 -8.80 12.03 1.19
C ASP A 66 -7.33 11.57 1.04
N SER A 67 -7.10 10.48 0.30
CA SER A 67 -5.78 9.90 0.09
C SER A 67 -4.86 10.87 -0.67
N ARG A 68 -3.83 11.38 0.00
CA ARG A 68 -2.79 12.23 -0.59
C ARG A 68 -1.48 11.47 -0.66
N TYR A 69 -1.03 11.13 -1.86
CA TYR A 69 0.21 10.40 -2.08
C TYR A 69 1.02 10.94 -3.26
N GLU A 70 2.30 10.58 -3.30
CA GLU A 70 3.24 11.02 -4.33
C GLU A 70 4.30 9.95 -4.61
N VAL A 71 4.66 9.80 -5.90
CA VAL A 71 5.88 9.10 -6.30
C VAL A 71 7.04 10.08 -6.16
N VAL A 72 7.79 9.98 -5.06
CA VAL A 72 8.77 11.00 -4.67
C VAL A 72 10.12 10.88 -5.37
N ALA A 73 10.49 9.66 -5.80
CA ALA A 73 11.75 9.40 -6.49
C ALA A 73 11.66 8.11 -7.32
N VAL A 74 12.32 8.11 -8.48
CA VAL A 74 12.40 6.95 -9.36
C VAL A 74 13.79 6.90 -10.01
N SER A 75 14.37 5.71 -10.01
CA SER A 75 15.55 5.33 -10.79
C SER A 75 15.21 4.22 -11.77
N ALA A 76 16.18 3.71 -12.52
CA ALA A 76 15.98 2.59 -13.42
C ALA A 76 15.55 1.28 -12.73
N THR A 77 15.78 1.13 -11.42
CA THR A 77 15.54 -0.12 -10.68
C THR A 77 14.77 0.05 -9.38
N LYS A 78 14.61 1.27 -8.87
CA LYS A 78 13.98 1.52 -7.58
C LYS A 78 13.09 2.77 -7.61
N ALA A 79 11.99 2.74 -6.88
CA ALA A 79 11.15 3.91 -6.67
C ALA A 79 10.64 4.00 -5.23
N HIS A 80 10.24 5.20 -4.84
CA HIS A 80 9.66 5.50 -3.54
C HIS A 80 8.30 6.16 -3.72
N VAL A 81 7.31 5.70 -2.96
CA VAL A 81 5.98 6.32 -2.88
C VAL A 81 5.70 6.68 -1.43
N VAL A 82 5.16 7.88 -1.20
CA VAL A 82 4.71 8.33 0.12
C VAL A 82 3.21 8.56 0.07
N LEU A 83 2.46 7.87 0.94
CA LEU A 83 1.12 8.25 1.34
C LEU A 83 1.25 9.20 2.54
N TYR A 84 1.04 10.49 2.30
CA TYR A 84 1.08 11.48 3.36
C TYR A 84 -0.08 11.32 4.33
N GLU A 85 -1.25 10.94 3.81
CA GLU A 85 -2.48 10.83 4.57
C GLU A 85 -3.51 10.01 3.80
N GLY A 86 -4.21 9.11 4.48
CA GLY A 86 -5.41 8.46 4.00
C GLY A 86 -6.35 8.20 5.18
N ARG A 87 -7.63 8.54 5.03
CA ARG A 87 -8.61 8.46 6.12
C ARG A 87 -9.48 7.24 5.95
N ARG A 88 -9.28 6.23 6.80
CA ARG A 88 -10.11 5.02 6.80
C ARG A 88 -11.45 5.36 7.46
N VAL A 89 -12.54 5.12 6.75
CA VAL A 89 -13.90 5.47 7.19
C VAL A 89 -14.83 4.26 7.16
N ARG A 90 -15.89 4.31 7.97
CA ARG A 90 -17.03 3.39 7.88
C ARG A 90 -17.95 3.77 6.73
N ALA A 91 -18.97 2.96 6.48
CA ALA A 91 -19.95 3.20 5.41
C ALA A 91 -20.77 4.49 5.61
N ASP A 92 -20.95 4.92 6.86
CA ASP A 92 -21.62 6.20 7.19
C ASP A 92 -20.69 7.42 7.09
N GLY A 93 -19.42 7.22 6.70
CA GLY A 93 -18.40 8.26 6.60
C GLY A 93 -17.70 8.60 7.92
N SER A 94 -18.06 7.95 9.05
CA SER A 94 -17.36 8.18 10.31
C SER A 94 -15.90 7.72 10.24
N LEU A 95 -15.01 8.55 10.77
CA LEU A 95 -13.57 8.26 10.80
C LEU A 95 -13.28 7.08 11.73
N ILE A 96 -12.41 6.19 11.27
CA ILE A 96 -11.83 5.11 12.08
C ILE A 96 -10.44 5.52 12.53
N GLU A 97 -9.58 5.85 11.57
CA GLU A 97 -8.17 6.16 11.77
C GLU A 97 -7.62 6.89 10.53
N THR A 98 -6.48 7.53 10.71
CA THR A 98 -5.67 8.11 9.63
C THR A 98 -4.41 7.27 9.44
N VAL A 99 -4.00 7.09 8.18
CA VAL A 99 -2.83 6.31 7.82
C VAL A 99 -1.86 7.19 7.02
N SER A 100 -0.58 7.11 7.36
CA SER A 100 0.51 7.60 6.51
C SER A 100 1.48 6.44 6.27
N ALA A 101 2.12 6.39 5.11
CA ALA A 101 3.01 5.29 4.78
C ALA A 101 4.09 5.65 3.76
N PHE A 102 5.20 4.95 3.85
CA PHE A 102 6.25 4.89 2.85
C PHE A 102 6.27 3.51 2.21
N TYR A 103 6.34 3.47 0.89
CA TYR A 103 6.41 2.25 0.09
C TYR A 103 7.66 2.29 -0.78
N ALA A 104 8.45 1.22 -0.73
CA ALA A 104 9.55 1.01 -1.66
C ALA A 104 9.12 0.06 -2.78
N PHE A 105 9.41 0.45 -4.01
CA PHE A 105 9.16 -0.33 -5.21
C PHE A 105 10.47 -0.72 -5.88
N THR A 106 10.51 -1.91 -6.46
CA THR A 106 11.61 -2.42 -7.29
C THR A 106 11.11 -2.73 -8.69
N ARG A 107 11.95 -2.51 -9.70
CA ARG A 107 11.64 -2.91 -11.07
C ARG A 107 11.90 -4.41 -11.23
N THR A 108 10.96 -5.12 -11.83
CA THR A 108 11.05 -6.55 -12.16
C THR A 108 10.71 -6.75 -13.64
N ASP A 109 10.89 -7.97 -14.16
CA ASP A 109 10.49 -8.32 -15.53
C ASP A 109 8.97 -8.21 -15.76
N ASP A 110 8.18 -8.31 -14.68
CA ASP A 110 6.72 -8.13 -14.70
C ASP A 110 6.29 -6.67 -14.41
N GLY A 111 7.24 -5.74 -14.31
CA GLY A 111 7.00 -4.33 -13.97
C GLY A 111 7.36 -3.97 -12.54
N TRP A 112 6.82 -2.84 -12.06
CA TRP A 112 7.12 -2.32 -10.71
C TRP A 112 6.37 -3.09 -9.64
N LYS A 113 7.09 -3.57 -8.61
CA LYS A 113 6.52 -4.29 -7.47
C LYS A 113 6.95 -3.68 -6.14
N MET A 114 6.02 -3.58 -5.19
CA MET A 114 6.26 -3.14 -3.83
C MET A 114 7.01 -4.23 -3.06
N TYR A 115 8.09 -3.87 -2.37
CA TYR A 115 8.88 -4.83 -1.59
C TYR A 115 9.17 -4.35 -0.15
N ALA A 116 8.75 -3.14 0.21
CA ALA A 116 8.76 -2.68 1.59
C ALA A 116 7.58 -1.73 1.89
N ILE A 117 7.05 -1.83 3.11
CA ILE A 117 6.03 -0.95 3.70
C ILE A 117 6.54 -0.44 5.04
N SER A 118 6.35 0.85 5.30
CA SER A 118 6.43 1.42 6.64
C SER A 118 5.24 2.34 6.84
N ASP A 119 4.37 2.03 7.78
CA ASP A 119 3.12 2.75 8.00
C ASP A 119 2.97 3.25 9.45
N ILE A 120 2.19 4.31 9.59
CA ILE A 120 1.77 4.88 10.86
C ILE A 120 0.25 4.98 10.81
N VAL A 121 -0.41 4.46 11.85
CA VAL A 121 -1.86 4.51 12.03
C VAL A 121 -2.16 5.30 13.30
N THR A 122 -3.04 6.31 13.21
CA THR A 122 -3.43 7.20 14.31
C THR A 122 -4.92 7.41 14.40
#